data_AF-A0A1D6KXZ1-F1
#
_entry.id   AF-A0A1D6KXZ1-F1
#
_cell.length_a   1.000
_cell.length_b   1.000
_cell.length_c   1.000
_cell.angle_alpha   90.00
_cell.angle_beta   90.00
_cell.angle_gamma   90.00
#
_symmetry.space_group_name_H-M   'P 1'
#
loop_
_entity.id
_entity.type
_entity.pdbx_description
1 polymer ?
#
loop_
_entity_poly.entity_id
_entity_poly.type
_entity_poly.pdbx_seq_one_letter_code
_entity_poly.pdbx_strand_id
1 'polypeptide(L)' 'MVLWVFGYGSLIWNLGFDFDDKILGFIKGYNRTFNLACIDHRGTTEHPARTCTLETDGEATTRPYA' A
#
# COMPACT_ATOMS: atom_id res chain seq x y z
N MET A 1 -6.26 17.98 -15.88
CA MET A 1 -5.78 17.72 -14.50
C MET A 1 -4.98 16.43 -14.53
N VAL A 2 -3.87 16.36 -13.80
CA VAL A 2 -3.03 15.16 -13.68
C VAL A 2 -3.37 14.47 -12.35
N LEU A 3 -3.49 13.14 -12.35
CA LEU A 3 -3.77 12.33 -11.16
C LEU A 3 -2.52 11.52 -10.80
N TRP A 4 -2.14 11.54 -9.52
CA TRP A 4 -1.09 10.69 -8.96
C TRP A 4 -1.69 9.71 -7.96
N VAL A 5 -1.25 8.45 -8.02
CA VAL A 5 -1.63 7.40 -7.07
C VAL A 5 -0.40 7.01 -6.26
N PHE A 6 -0.50 7.02 -4.94
CA PHE A 6 0.58 6.59 -4.07
C PHE A 6 0.49 5.08 -3.80
N GLY A 7 1.43 4.31 -4.35
CA GLY A 7 1.55 2.87 -4.09
C GLY A 7 2.31 2.58 -2.79
N TYR A 8 1.64 1.95 -1.83
CA TYR A 8 2.24 1.56 -0.53
C TYR A 8 2.29 0.05 -0.27
N GLY A 9 1.63 -0.75 -1.13
CA GLY A 9 1.54 -2.21 -1.07
C GLY A 9 1.86 -2.85 -2.42
N SER A 10 0.99 -3.76 -2.89
CA SER A 10 1.19 -4.49 -4.16
C SER A 10 1.38 -3.60 -5.38
N LEU A 11 0.79 -2.41 -5.39
CA LEU A 11 0.95 -1.42 -6.46
C LEU A 11 2.41 -0.99 -6.70
N ILE A 12 3.33 -1.24 -5.75
CA ILE A 12 4.75 -0.94 -5.95
C ILE A 12 5.35 -1.80 -7.08
N TRP A 13 4.89 -3.05 -7.25
CA TRP A 13 5.43 -4.00 -8.24
C TRP A 13 4.39 -4.60 -9.20
N ASN A 14 3.10 -4.49 -8.88
CA ASN A 14 2.01 -5.04 -9.67
C ASN A 14 0.85 -4.02 -9.75
N LEU A 15 0.96 -3.11 -10.73
CA LEU A 15 0.05 -1.97 -10.89
C LEU A 15 -1.31 -2.37 -11.49
N GLY A 16 -1.31 -3.22 -12.52
CA GLY A 16 -2.54 -3.66 -13.19
C GLY A 16 -3.25 -2.58 -14.02
N PHE A 17 -2.60 -1.44 -14.25
CA PHE A 17 -3.08 -0.34 -15.10
C PHE A 17 -1.91 0.41 -15.73
N ASP A 18 -2.18 1.11 -16.83
CA ASP A 18 -1.19 1.94 -17.53
C ASP A 18 -0.96 3.27 -16.81
N PHE A 19 0.29 3.74 -16.80
CA PHE A 19 0.69 5.00 -16.19
C PHE A 19 1.77 5.69 -17.03
N ASP A 20 1.80 7.02 -17.01
CA ASP A 20 2.77 7.80 -17.79
C ASP A 20 4.14 7.89 -17.11
N ASP A 21 4.15 8.04 -15.77
CA ASP A 21 5.38 8.25 -15.01
C ASP A 21 5.31 7.63 -13.58
N LYS A 22 6.48 7.26 -13.04
CA LYS A 22 6.62 6.72 -11.67
C LYS A 22 7.79 7.39 -10.94
N ILE A 23 7.53 7.79 -9.70
CA ILE A 23 8.53 8.45 -8.86
C ILE A 23 8.57 7.78 -7.50
N LEU A 24 9.78 7.52 -6.99
CA LEU A 24 9.97 7.07 -5.60
C LEU A 24 9.73 8.25 -4.65
N GLY A 25 8.79 8.08 -3.73
CA GLY A 25 8.39 9.11 -2.77
C GLY A 25 8.00 8.53 -1.43
N PHE A 26 7.53 9.37 -0.51
CA PHE A 26 7.04 8.96 0.80
C PHE A 26 5.87 9.86 1.21
N ILE A 27 5.04 9.37 2.14
CA ILE A 27 3.95 10.15 2.75
C ILE A 27 4.18 10.31 4.24
N LYS A 28 3.64 11.39 4.81
CA LYS A 28 3.63 11.68 6.25
C LYS A 28 2.22 11.54 6.80
N GLY A 29 2.09 11.35 8.11
CA GLY A 29 0.78 11.22 8.77
C GLY A 29 0.17 9.82 8.68
N TYR A 30 0.91 8.86 8.12
CA TYR A 30 0.47 7.49 7.92
C TYR A 30 1.58 6.51 8.27
N ASN A 31 1.21 5.48 9.03
CA ASN A 31 2.04 4.33 9.30
C ASN A 31 1.58 3.14 8.43
N ARG A 32 2.53 2.43 7.85
CA ARG A 32 2.26 1.25 7.06
C ARG A 32 2.28 0.01 7.94
N THR A 33 1.13 -0.62 8.09
CA THR A 33 0.95 -1.81 8.93
C THR A 33 0.52 -3.02 8.11
N PHE A 34 0.67 -4.22 8.66
CA PHE A 34 0.10 -5.46 8.12
C PHE A 34 -1.08 -5.90 9.00
N ASN A 35 -2.03 -4.97 9.18
CA ASN A 35 -3.18 -5.18 10.06
C ASN A 35 -4.49 -5.41 9.31
N LEU A 36 -4.48 -5.39 7.97
CA LEU A 36 -5.68 -5.68 7.19
C LEU A 36 -5.80 -7.18 6.94
N ALA A 37 -6.94 -7.78 7.31
CA ALA A 37 -7.23 -9.16 6.98
C ALA A 37 -7.58 -9.31 5.49
N CYS A 38 -7.02 -10.33 4.85
CA CYS A 38 -7.26 -10.67 3.45
C CYS A 38 -7.62 -12.16 3.35
N ILE A 39 -8.75 -12.42 2.70
CA ILE A 39 -9.36 -13.77 2.57
C ILE A 39 -9.50 -14.23 1.11
N ASP A 40 -9.17 -13.35 0.16
CA ASP A 40 -9.44 -13.50 -1.27
C ASP A 40 -8.17 -13.57 -2.13
N HIS A 41 -7.10 -12.87 -1.73
CA HIS A 41 -5.85 -12.83 -2.49
C HIS A 41 -4.70 -13.60 -1.84
N ARG A 42 -4.44 -13.36 -0.54
CA ARG A 42 -3.26 -13.88 0.17
C ARG A 42 -3.60 -14.88 1.27
N GLY A 43 -4.87 -15.01 1.62
CA GLY A 43 -5.39 -15.94 2.61
C GLY A 43 -6.67 -16.61 2.13
N THR A 44 -7.30 -17.38 3.01
CA THR A 44 -8.63 -17.96 2.80
C THR A 44 -9.56 -17.54 3.93
N THR A 45 -10.85 -17.84 3.81
CA THR A 45 -11.84 -17.58 4.87
C THR A 45 -11.47 -18.29 6.18
N GLU A 46 -10.92 -19.50 6.10
CA GLU A 46 -10.50 -20.31 7.25
C GLU A 46 -9.15 -19.85 7.81
N HIS A 47 -8.27 -19.33 6.95
CA HIS A 47 -6.93 -18.87 7.31
C HIS A 47 -6.66 -17.49 6.70
N PRO A 48 -7.20 -16.42 7.33
CA PRO A 48 -7.01 -15.06 6.84
C PRO A 48 -5.55 -14.67 6.91
N ALA A 49 -5.02 -14.14 5.81
CA ALA A 49 -3.69 -13.55 5.77
C ALA A 49 -3.74 -12.09 6.21
N ARG A 50 -2.57 -11.56 6.59
CA ARG A 50 -2.40 -10.13 6.86
C ARG A 50 -1.80 -9.44 5.64
N THR A 51 -2.48 -8.41 5.16
CA THR A 51 -2.06 -7.55 4.06
C THR A 51 -1.77 -6.14 4.54
N CYS A 52 -1.05 -5.42 3.70
CA CYS A 52 -0.60 -4.06 3.96
C CYS A 52 -1.76 -3.06 3.95
N THR A 53 -1.80 -2.17 4.93
CA THR A 53 -2.71 -1.02 5.01
C THR A 53 -1.97 0.21 5.54
N LEU A 54 -2.62 1.37 5.45
CA LEU A 54 -2.17 2.62 6.05
C LEU A 54 -3.08 2.95 7.23
N GLU A 55 -2.46 3.19 8.38
CA GLU A 55 -3.13 3.70 9.58
C GLU A 55 -2.70 5.15 9.80
N THR A 56 -3.64 6.02 10.16
CA THR A 56 -3.34 7.42 10.46
C THR A 56 -2.47 7.49 11.71
N ASP A 57 -1.32 8.14 11.59
CA ASP A 57 -0.39 8.37 12.69
C ASP A 57 0.34 9.69 12.41
N GLY A 58 0.02 10.71 13.21
CA GLY A 58 0.44 12.10 12.98
C GLY A 58 1.95 12.30 12.94
N GLU A 59 2.73 11.40 13.53
CA GLU A 59 4.20 11.48 13.54
C GLU A 59 4.86 10.49 12.58
N ALA A 60 4.09 9.57 11.99
CA ALA A 60 4.63 8.55 11.11
C ALA A 60 5.04 9.09 9.74
N THR A 61 6.08 8.46 9.19
CA THR A 61 6.50 8.63 7.79
C THR A 61 6.58 7.26 7.14
N THR A 62 5.78 7.04 6.09
CA THR A 62 5.76 5.80 5.32
C THR A 62 6.54 5.94 4.03
N ARG A 63 7.54 5.06 3.86
CA ARG A 63 8.31 4.90 2.63
C ARG A 63 7.95 3.58 1.94
N PRO A 64 7.80 3.52 0.60
CA PRO A 64 7.75 2.25 -0.12
C PRO A 64 9.03 1.47 0.20
N TYR A 65 8.92 0.18 0.54
CA TYR A 65 10.11 -0.67 0.60
C TYR A 65 10.60 -0.85 -0.85
N ALA A 66 11.88 -0.56 -1.06
CA ALA A 66 12.57 -0.82 -2.33
C ALA A 66 12.77 -2.33 -2.51
#